data_AF-A0A5B0RJM7-F1
#
_entry.id   AF-A0A5B0RJM7-F1
#
_cell.length_a   1.000
_cell.length_b   1.000
_cell.length_c   1.000
_cell.angle_alpha   90.00
_cell.angle_beta   90.00
_cell.angle_gamma   90.00
#
_symmetry.space_group_name_H-M   'P 1'
#
loop_
_entity.id
_entity.type
_entity.pdbx_description
1 polymer ?
#
loop_
_entity_poly.entity_id
_entity_poly.type
_entity_poly.pdbx_seq_one_letter_code
_entity_poly.pdbx_strand_id
1 'polypeptide(L)'
;MGEDLKAEKYDKEPLTLSSVDQRHKLLRCAVDHKPGDFEIIILDSKWDPLLAWAKTSVGRTDESGIMKDFILNFEKKVEKIINRLPLANPHQKIEISNPPIDLFLADSNELHLSDYFEFLIQPKGLRGKLKHFKRNLKTKKDQIVEILEALGLFHGLSISYGVDKRILGNQQGNTLEDLVRWFWGILFEETEDGPPVFGWFKGTWEVAEKFGEKFGSIKKLMFIILAEWNWNCVQFQNIAEIAISLLGYWYRINPSLGIGLLPFNKPETYWNSMSKINESKRKPPNQVKSISIYENQDHKLPMSTCQKEKVRIEIFESIKSVIRKRGSGITQEIISVIKKHLQSYLSRSRFDLCHENWVILDGLPLYILPVSPIQGNSMNQDCFIGLRNVEEAQRSRKHKFRLLEHKIIQVIKSIFILHNISTKKLGNEIINQGEDFIQWFLRILFIQTDSSLPIFGWVKIQFPPLCSPENLFSTAQKYLSIKLSDLDDQSKYQGYKIAIQLFEFWFKEKVLESNPYHPNHNLDMLYECVLNEVNILID
;
A
#
# COMPACT_ATOMS: atom_id res chain seq x y z
N MET A 1 -17.96 -37.33 -56.85
CA MET A 1 -17.14 -36.52 -57.79
C MET A 1 -17.77 -35.14 -57.78
N GLY A 2 -17.25 -34.21 -56.99
CA GLY A 2 -16.28 -33.17 -57.42
C GLY A 2 -17.09 -32.00 -58.02
N GLU A 3 -16.92 -30.72 -57.69
CA GLU A 3 -15.83 -29.92 -57.13
C GLU A 3 -16.39 -28.62 -56.53
N ASP A 4 -15.69 -28.09 -55.52
CA ASP A 4 -15.35 -26.70 -55.22
C ASP A 4 -16.37 -25.55 -55.35
N LEU A 5 -16.85 -25.09 -54.19
CA LEU A 5 -17.20 -23.68 -53.95
C LEU A 5 -16.03 -22.97 -53.27
N LYS A 6 -15.27 -22.20 -54.06
CA LYS A 6 -14.25 -21.27 -53.57
C LYS A 6 -14.92 -20.16 -52.75
N ALA A 7 -14.52 -20.03 -51.49
CA ALA A 7 -14.86 -18.91 -50.64
C ALA A 7 -14.05 -17.68 -51.07
N GLU A 8 -14.72 -16.64 -51.58
CA GLU A 8 -14.14 -15.31 -51.69
C GLU A 8 -14.04 -14.67 -50.30
N LYS A 9 -12.80 -14.39 -49.90
CA LYS A 9 -12.45 -13.57 -48.75
C LYS A 9 -12.97 -12.16 -48.96
N TYR A 10 -13.93 -11.74 -48.13
CA TYR A 10 -14.04 -10.33 -47.77
C TYR A 10 -13.01 -10.03 -46.68
N ASP A 11 -11.99 -9.27 -47.04
CA ASP A 11 -11.05 -8.66 -46.11
C ASP A 11 -11.83 -7.81 -45.10
N LYS A 12 -11.91 -8.30 -43.87
CA LYS A 12 -12.26 -7.46 -42.71
C LYS A 12 -11.02 -6.65 -42.39
N GLU A 13 -11.06 -5.36 -42.66
CA GLU A 13 -10.17 -4.38 -42.05
C GLU A 13 -10.16 -4.58 -40.51
N PRO A 14 -8.99 -4.45 -39.86
CA PRO A 14 -8.88 -4.72 -38.44
C PRO A 14 -9.60 -3.63 -37.62
N LEU A 15 -10.71 -4.02 -36.99
CA LEU A 15 -11.35 -3.36 -35.86
C LEU A 15 -10.40 -3.37 -34.65
N THR A 16 -9.36 -2.54 -34.66
CA THR A 16 -8.51 -2.28 -33.49
C THR A 16 -8.06 -0.82 -33.44
N LEU A 17 -9.00 0.13 -33.51
CA LEU A 17 -8.82 1.39 -32.77
C LEU A 17 -9.21 1.07 -31.32
N SER A 18 -8.22 1.09 -30.42
CA SER A 18 -8.40 0.62 -29.05
C SER A 18 -9.54 1.39 -28.35
N SER A 19 -10.33 0.70 -27.51
CA SER A 19 -11.36 1.37 -26.67
C SER A 19 -10.77 2.44 -25.72
N VAL A 20 -9.45 2.46 -25.58
CA VAL A 20 -8.67 3.44 -24.82
C VAL A 20 -8.53 4.74 -25.63
N ASP A 21 -8.27 4.66 -26.95
CA ASP A 21 -8.24 5.85 -27.83
C ASP A 21 -9.59 6.54 -27.91
N GLN A 22 -10.70 5.78 -27.93
CA GLN A 22 -12.05 6.37 -27.93
C GLN A 22 -12.38 7.08 -26.60
N ARG A 23 -11.91 6.57 -25.46
CA ARG A 23 -12.07 7.21 -24.14
C ARG A 23 -11.24 8.50 -24.03
N HIS A 24 -10.00 8.47 -24.47
CA HIS A 24 -9.15 9.68 -24.53
C HIS A 24 -9.67 10.70 -25.53
N LYS A 25 -10.28 10.24 -26.63
CA LYS A 25 -10.95 11.12 -27.60
C LYS A 25 -12.19 11.79 -27.00
N LEU A 26 -13.01 11.07 -26.21
CA LEU A 26 -14.11 11.69 -25.45
C LEU A 26 -13.61 12.75 -24.46
N LEU A 27 -12.52 12.47 -23.73
CA LEU A 27 -11.92 13.42 -22.78
C LEU A 27 -11.33 14.66 -23.47
N ARG A 28 -10.65 14.49 -24.62
CA ARG A 28 -10.11 15.59 -25.44
C ARG A 28 -11.18 16.39 -26.20
N CYS A 29 -12.34 15.79 -26.48
CA CYS A 29 -13.41 16.45 -27.23
C CYS A 29 -14.47 17.11 -26.33
N ALA A 30 -14.54 16.75 -25.05
CA ALA A 30 -15.55 17.29 -24.12
C ALA A 30 -15.19 18.66 -23.55
N VAL A 31 -13.92 19.08 -23.64
CA VAL A 31 -13.46 20.39 -23.18
C VAL A 31 -12.80 21.12 -24.35
N ASP A 32 -13.26 22.33 -24.66
CA ASP A 32 -12.54 23.23 -25.55
C ASP A 32 -11.22 23.64 -24.87
N HIS A 33 -10.16 22.86 -25.11
CA HIS A 33 -8.89 23.01 -24.41
C HIS A 33 -8.19 24.33 -24.77
N LYS A 34 -8.01 25.18 -23.76
CA LYS A 34 -7.15 26.36 -23.79
C LYS A 34 -5.81 26.04 -23.12
N PRO A 35 -4.72 26.72 -23.52
CA PRO A 35 -3.45 26.62 -22.81
C PRO A 35 -3.63 26.90 -21.31
N GLY A 36 -3.28 25.92 -20.47
CA GLY A 36 -3.51 26.00 -19.02
C GLY A 36 -4.75 25.25 -18.53
N ASP A 37 -5.50 24.55 -19.37
CA ASP A 37 -6.56 23.65 -18.90
C ASP A 37 -6.00 22.38 -18.23
N PHE A 38 -6.81 21.77 -17.37
CA PHE A 38 -6.57 20.44 -16.84
C PHE A 38 -6.72 19.40 -17.95
N GLU A 39 -5.73 18.52 -18.09
CA GLU A 39 -5.71 17.45 -19.08
C GLU A 39 -5.29 16.13 -18.43
N ILE A 40 -5.87 15.03 -18.90
CA ILE A 40 -5.49 13.68 -18.47
C ILE A 40 -4.44 13.15 -19.44
N ILE A 41 -3.26 12.82 -18.89
CA ILE A 41 -2.18 12.24 -19.68
C ILE A 41 -2.44 10.78 -20.01
N ILE A 42 -1.84 10.31 -21.10
CA ILE A 42 -1.79 8.89 -21.45
C ILE A 42 -0.45 8.34 -20.98
N LEU A 43 -0.46 7.25 -20.24
CA LEU A 43 0.76 6.61 -19.77
C LEU A 43 1.29 5.63 -20.83
N ASP A 44 2.54 5.81 -21.23
CA ASP A 44 3.31 4.87 -22.04
C ASP A 44 4.13 3.90 -21.15
N SER A 45 4.90 3.00 -21.77
CA SER A 45 5.63 1.92 -21.09
C SER A 45 6.67 2.41 -20.07
N LYS A 46 7.10 3.68 -20.11
CA LYS A 46 8.05 4.20 -19.11
C LYS A 46 7.43 4.31 -17.71
N TRP A 47 6.10 4.28 -17.62
CA TRP A 47 5.36 4.33 -16.36
C TRP A 47 5.14 2.95 -15.73
N ASP A 48 5.39 1.86 -16.45
CA ASP A 48 5.15 0.49 -15.98
C ASP A 48 5.76 0.21 -14.60
N PRO A 49 7.01 0.62 -14.29
CA PRO A 49 7.59 0.44 -12.97
C PRO A 49 6.79 1.09 -11.83
N LEU A 50 6.30 2.32 -12.05
CA LEU A 50 5.51 3.06 -11.09
C LEU A 50 4.10 2.48 -10.94
N LEU A 51 3.49 2.10 -12.06
CA LEU A 51 2.18 1.44 -12.08
C LEU A 51 2.23 0.09 -11.34
N ALA A 52 3.28 -0.69 -11.56
CA ALA A 52 3.50 -1.95 -10.87
C ALA A 52 3.62 -1.75 -9.35
N TRP A 53 4.42 -0.77 -8.91
CA TRP A 53 4.54 -0.44 -7.48
C TRP A 53 3.19 0.00 -6.90
N ALA A 54 2.52 0.99 -7.51
CA ALA A 54 1.28 1.55 -6.99
C ALA A 54 0.19 0.47 -6.89
N LYS A 55 0.07 -0.40 -7.90
CA LYS A 55 -0.85 -1.54 -7.89
C LYS A 55 -0.58 -2.52 -6.74
N THR A 56 0.66 -2.66 -6.28
CA THR A 56 0.99 -3.48 -5.10
C THR A 56 0.75 -2.78 -3.78
N SER A 57 0.75 -1.44 -3.77
CA SER A 57 0.57 -0.59 -2.59
C SER A 57 -0.89 -0.20 -2.31
N VAL A 58 -1.77 -0.26 -3.33
CA VAL A 58 -3.23 -0.13 -3.18
C VAL A 58 -3.76 -1.23 -2.27
N GLY A 59 -4.72 -0.92 -1.42
CA GLY A 59 -5.22 -1.85 -0.41
C GLY A 59 -6.48 -1.40 0.30
N ARG A 60 -6.70 -1.96 1.49
CA ARG A 60 -7.79 -1.53 2.35
C ARG A 60 -7.39 -0.24 3.05
N THR A 61 -8.31 0.71 3.09
CA THR A 61 -8.12 2.04 3.69
C THR A 61 -8.96 2.22 4.96
N ASP A 62 -9.59 1.14 5.44
CA ASP A 62 -10.44 1.10 6.63
C ASP A 62 -9.68 1.44 7.93
N GLU A 63 -8.39 1.17 7.99
CA GLU A 63 -7.54 1.55 9.12
C GLU A 63 -6.94 2.96 8.98
N SER A 64 -7.06 3.59 7.81
CA SER A 64 -6.57 4.95 7.59
C SER A 64 -7.53 5.97 8.17
N GLY A 65 -7.07 6.76 9.14
CA GLY A 65 -7.93 7.79 9.73
C GLY A 65 -8.20 8.96 8.79
N ILE A 66 -7.26 9.34 7.92
CA ILE A 66 -7.50 10.33 6.86
C ILE A 66 -8.62 9.87 5.93
N MET A 67 -8.59 8.61 5.48
CA MET A 67 -9.67 8.08 4.62
C MET A 67 -10.99 7.95 5.37
N LYS A 68 -10.97 7.53 6.64
CA LYS A 68 -12.17 7.49 7.50
C LYS A 68 -12.81 8.87 7.63
N ASP A 69 -12.02 9.91 7.90
CA ASP A 69 -12.50 11.28 8.03
C ASP A 69 -13.08 11.79 6.72
N PHE A 70 -12.40 11.51 5.59
CA PHE A 70 -12.92 11.83 4.26
C PHE A 70 -14.28 11.17 4.00
N ILE A 71 -14.41 9.86 4.24
CA ILE A 71 -15.65 9.10 4.03
C ILE A 71 -16.76 9.61 4.96
N LEU A 72 -16.44 9.86 6.24
CA LEU A 72 -17.41 10.37 7.21
C LEU A 72 -17.94 11.75 6.79
N ASN A 73 -17.06 12.63 6.33
CA ASN A 73 -17.46 13.96 5.85
C ASN A 73 -18.28 13.87 4.56
N PHE A 74 -17.91 12.97 3.65
CA PHE A 74 -18.68 12.69 2.44
C PHE A 74 -20.12 12.27 2.79
N GLU A 75 -20.28 11.31 3.72
CA GLU A 75 -21.59 10.82 4.15
C GLU A 75 -22.43 11.92 4.81
N LYS A 76 -21.82 12.75 5.67
CA LYS A 76 -22.50 13.93 6.25
C LYS A 76 -22.95 14.93 5.20
N LYS A 77 -22.14 15.19 4.16
CA LYS A 77 -22.50 16.12 3.07
C LYS A 77 -23.66 15.58 2.24
N VAL A 78 -23.63 14.28 1.93
CA VAL A 78 -24.72 13.59 1.24
C VAL A 78 -26.01 13.66 2.05
N GLU A 79 -25.97 13.38 3.35
CA GLU A 79 -27.16 13.41 4.20
C GLU A 79 -27.82 14.79 4.18
N LYS A 80 -27.01 15.86 4.25
CA LYS A 80 -27.49 17.24 4.09
C LYS A 80 -28.19 17.47 2.74
N ILE A 81 -27.67 16.89 1.67
CA ILE A 81 -28.28 16.97 0.33
C ILE A 81 -29.63 16.24 0.29
N ILE A 82 -29.70 15.00 0.80
CA ILE A 82 -30.95 14.21 0.81
C ILE A 82 -32.04 14.88 1.65
N ASN A 83 -31.68 15.41 2.82
CA ASN A 83 -32.64 16.01 3.74
C ASN A 83 -33.26 17.30 3.18
N ARG A 84 -32.50 18.07 2.39
CA ARG A 84 -33.02 19.25 1.69
C ARG A 84 -33.85 18.90 0.46
N LEU A 85 -33.54 17.78 -0.20
CA LEU A 85 -34.16 17.40 -1.47
C LEU A 85 -34.64 15.94 -1.48
N PRO A 86 -35.78 15.62 -0.85
CA PRO A 86 -36.25 14.24 -0.71
C PRO A 86 -36.42 13.54 -2.06
N LEU A 87 -35.90 12.32 -2.16
CA LEU A 87 -35.85 11.55 -3.42
C LEU A 87 -37.22 11.13 -3.96
N ALA A 88 -38.29 11.27 -3.17
CA ALA A 88 -39.62 10.80 -3.51
C ALA A 88 -40.46 11.81 -4.29
N ASN A 89 -40.16 13.11 -4.23
CA ASN A 89 -40.98 14.09 -4.94
C ASN A 89 -40.52 14.21 -6.41
N PRO A 90 -41.42 14.45 -7.36
CA PRO A 90 -41.03 14.86 -8.70
C PRO A 90 -40.46 16.29 -8.62
N HIS A 91 -39.23 16.47 -9.06
CA HIS A 91 -38.60 17.80 -9.11
C HIS A 91 -38.33 18.13 -10.57
N GLN A 92 -38.57 19.38 -10.95
CA GLN A 92 -38.08 19.88 -12.22
C GLN A 92 -36.55 19.79 -12.26
N LYS A 93 -36.01 19.48 -13.43
CA LYS A 93 -34.56 19.41 -13.65
C LYS A 93 -34.16 20.05 -14.95
N ILE A 94 -32.93 20.57 -14.97
CA ILE A 94 -32.22 20.99 -16.16
C ILE A 94 -31.10 19.99 -16.39
N GLU A 95 -31.04 19.40 -17.58
CA GLU A 95 -29.94 18.52 -17.99
C GLU A 95 -28.96 19.30 -18.85
N ILE A 96 -27.70 19.33 -18.44
CA ILE A 96 -26.60 19.91 -19.21
C ILE A 96 -25.78 18.75 -19.77
N SER A 97 -25.62 18.71 -21.09
CA SER A 97 -24.91 17.61 -21.75
C SER A 97 -23.39 17.75 -21.71
N ASN A 98 -22.86 18.98 -21.66
CA ASN A 98 -21.42 19.20 -21.63
C ASN A 98 -21.03 20.35 -20.69
N PRO A 99 -20.45 20.07 -19.49
CA PRO A 99 -20.25 18.73 -18.93
C PRO A 99 -21.58 18.07 -18.49
N PRO A 100 -21.62 16.73 -18.29
CA PRO A 100 -22.84 15.97 -17.95
C PRO A 100 -23.33 16.23 -16.51
N ILE A 101 -24.15 17.28 -16.35
CA ILE A 101 -24.69 17.76 -15.07
C ILE A 101 -26.20 17.62 -15.05
N ASP A 102 -26.75 17.19 -13.91
CA ASP A 102 -28.17 17.37 -13.60
C ASP A 102 -28.34 18.46 -12.53
N LEU A 103 -29.14 19.50 -12.83
CA LEU A 103 -29.58 20.50 -11.86
C LEU A 103 -31.01 20.23 -11.45
N PHE A 104 -31.28 19.99 -10.16
CA PHE A 104 -32.63 19.75 -9.66
C PHE A 104 -33.15 20.93 -8.84
N LEU A 105 -34.33 21.44 -9.18
CA LEU A 105 -34.99 22.53 -8.46
C LEU A 105 -35.47 22.08 -7.07
N ALA A 106 -35.16 22.85 -6.03
CA ALA A 106 -35.60 22.57 -4.65
C ALA A 106 -36.95 23.19 -4.28
N ASP A 107 -37.21 24.41 -4.73
CA ASP A 107 -38.44 25.13 -4.41
C ASP A 107 -39.52 24.78 -5.43
N SER A 108 -40.35 23.77 -5.14
CA SER A 108 -41.48 23.42 -6.02
C SER A 108 -42.81 24.04 -5.60
N ASN A 109 -42.92 24.65 -4.40
CA ASN A 109 -44.24 24.83 -3.76
C ASN A 109 -44.58 26.21 -3.16
N GLU A 110 -43.78 27.26 -3.32
CA GLU A 110 -44.18 28.60 -2.89
C GLU A 110 -44.32 29.53 -4.09
N LEU A 111 -45.46 30.24 -4.14
CA LEU A 111 -45.83 31.24 -5.14
C LEU A 111 -44.58 31.93 -5.70
N HIS A 112 -44.39 31.83 -7.03
CA HIS A 112 -43.30 32.45 -7.81
C HIS A 112 -43.26 33.98 -7.62
N LEU A 113 -42.88 34.45 -6.44
CA LEU A 113 -42.69 35.85 -6.07
C LEU A 113 -41.22 36.25 -6.23
N SER A 114 -40.34 35.30 -6.57
CA SER A 114 -38.90 35.46 -6.73
C SER A 114 -38.44 34.79 -8.02
N ASP A 115 -37.72 35.52 -8.88
CA ASP A 115 -37.05 34.99 -10.08
C ASP A 115 -35.81 34.13 -9.74
N TYR A 116 -35.45 34.03 -8.45
CA TYR A 116 -34.31 33.26 -7.96
C TYR A 116 -34.76 31.91 -7.40
N PHE A 117 -34.13 30.86 -7.89
CA PHE A 117 -34.36 29.47 -7.54
C PHE A 117 -33.12 28.84 -6.92
N GLU A 118 -33.30 27.87 -6.03
CA GLU A 118 -32.22 27.02 -5.52
C GLU A 118 -32.18 25.67 -6.26
N PHE A 119 -31.02 25.33 -6.81
CA PHE A 119 -30.75 24.12 -7.58
C PHE A 119 -29.69 23.25 -6.90
N LEU A 120 -29.96 21.95 -6.81
CA LEU A 120 -28.97 20.95 -6.45
C LEU A 120 -28.12 20.61 -7.67
N ILE A 121 -26.80 20.73 -7.53
CA ILE A 121 -25.79 20.36 -8.53
C ILE A 121 -25.32 18.93 -8.25
N GLN A 122 -25.36 18.06 -9.26
CA GLN A 122 -24.74 16.74 -9.19
C GLN A 122 -24.41 16.17 -10.58
N PRO A 123 -23.47 15.20 -10.67
CA PRO A 123 -23.25 14.43 -11.88
C PRO A 123 -24.51 13.74 -12.40
N LYS A 124 -24.65 13.65 -13.72
CA LYS A 124 -25.80 13.04 -14.37
C LYS A 124 -26.05 11.60 -13.90
N GLY A 125 -27.33 11.26 -13.67
CA GLY A 125 -27.76 9.87 -13.41
C GLY A 125 -27.64 9.38 -11.96
N LEU A 126 -27.39 10.28 -11.01
CA LEU A 126 -27.34 9.94 -9.58
C LEU A 126 -28.73 9.74 -8.95
N ARG A 127 -29.71 10.58 -9.30
CA ARG A 127 -31.03 10.63 -8.66
C ARG A 127 -31.97 9.52 -9.14
N GLY A 128 -32.96 9.16 -8.31
CA GLY A 128 -33.95 8.11 -8.58
C GLY A 128 -34.53 7.53 -7.28
N LYS A 129 -35.24 6.40 -7.36
CA LYS A 129 -35.76 5.68 -6.18
C LYS A 129 -34.65 5.51 -5.13
N LEU A 130 -34.98 5.63 -3.83
CA LEU A 130 -34.00 5.62 -2.72
C LEU A 130 -32.94 4.51 -2.84
N LYS A 131 -33.35 3.28 -3.17
CA LYS A 131 -32.44 2.14 -3.36
C LYS A 131 -31.46 2.36 -4.51
N HIS A 132 -31.93 2.92 -5.63
CA HIS A 132 -31.12 3.22 -6.81
C HIS A 132 -30.12 4.35 -6.52
N PHE A 133 -30.59 5.44 -5.89
CA PHE A 133 -29.74 6.54 -5.46
C PHE A 133 -28.63 6.06 -4.52
N LYS A 134 -28.98 5.33 -3.44
CA LYS A 134 -27.98 4.79 -2.50
C LYS A 134 -26.93 3.93 -3.20
N ARG A 135 -27.35 3.09 -4.15
CA ARG A 135 -26.44 2.25 -4.94
C ARG A 135 -25.51 3.10 -5.81
N ASN A 136 -26.04 4.03 -6.59
CA ASN A 136 -25.26 4.86 -7.50
C ASN A 136 -24.29 5.78 -6.74
N LEU A 137 -24.76 6.37 -5.65
CA LEU A 137 -23.92 7.19 -4.78
C LEU A 137 -22.81 6.36 -4.13
N LYS A 138 -23.11 5.15 -3.65
CA LYS A 138 -22.08 4.24 -3.15
C LYS A 138 -21.04 3.98 -4.23
N THR A 139 -21.47 3.68 -5.46
CA THR A 139 -20.57 3.51 -6.60
C THR A 139 -19.71 4.76 -6.83
N LYS A 140 -20.27 5.98 -6.83
CA LYS A 140 -19.47 7.21 -6.98
C LYS A 140 -18.50 7.44 -5.81
N LYS A 141 -18.92 7.13 -4.58
CA LYS A 141 -18.06 7.21 -3.40
C LYS A 141 -16.87 6.28 -3.55
N ASP A 142 -17.12 5.01 -3.92
CA ASP A 142 -16.07 4.01 -4.11
C ASP A 142 -15.09 4.47 -5.21
N GLN A 143 -15.58 5.03 -6.32
CA GLN A 143 -14.76 5.62 -7.40
C GLN A 143 -13.88 6.79 -6.93
N ILE A 144 -14.46 7.72 -6.15
CA ILE A 144 -13.74 8.87 -5.59
C ILE A 144 -12.65 8.40 -4.63
N VAL A 145 -12.94 7.39 -3.80
CA VAL A 145 -11.97 6.79 -2.88
C VAL A 145 -10.83 6.11 -3.63
N GLU A 146 -11.11 5.39 -4.73
CA GLU A 146 -10.06 4.79 -5.57
C GLU A 146 -9.14 5.83 -6.20
N ILE A 147 -9.68 6.95 -6.69
CA ILE A 147 -8.89 8.07 -7.22
C ILE A 147 -8.04 8.69 -6.12
N LEU A 148 -8.64 8.97 -4.95
CA LEU A 148 -7.94 9.57 -3.82
C LEU A 148 -6.82 8.67 -3.29
N GLU A 149 -7.06 7.37 -3.18
CA GLU A 149 -6.05 6.40 -2.78
C GLU A 149 -4.86 6.42 -3.74
N ALA A 150 -5.09 6.38 -5.05
CA ALA A 150 -4.04 6.48 -6.05
C ALA A 150 -3.30 7.83 -5.97
N LEU A 151 -4.02 8.92 -5.74
CA LEU A 151 -3.47 10.27 -5.58
C LEU A 151 -2.46 10.33 -4.42
N GLY A 152 -2.82 9.83 -3.24
CA GLY A 152 -1.90 9.81 -2.10
C GLY A 152 -0.70 8.88 -2.28
N LEU A 153 -0.88 7.74 -2.95
CA LEU A 153 0.24 6.84 -3.29
C LEU A 153 1.28 7.50 -4.19
N PHE A 154 0.86 8.19 -5.26
CA PHE A 154 1.78 8.89 -6.15
C PHE A 154 2.37 10.15 -5.51
N HIS A 155 1.63 10.81 -4.61
CA HIS A 155 2.15 11.89 -3.80
C HIS A 155 3.27 11.40 -2.87
N GLY A 156 3.05 10.32 -2.11
CA GLY A 156 4.06 9.70 -1.25
C GLY A 156 5.31 9.25 -2.02
N LEU A 157 5.14 8.74 -3.25
CA LEU A 157 6.26 8.47 -4.16
C LEU A 157 7.01 9.75 -4.54
N SER A 158 6.29 10.81 -4.92
CA SER A 158 6.93 12.07 -5.32
C SER A 158 7.82 12.64 -4.21
N ILE A 159 7.40 12.48 -2.95
CA ILE A 159 8.19 12.81 -1.75
C ILE A 159 9.39 11.86 -1.62
N SER A 160 9.16 10.55 -1.62
CA SER A 160 10.20 9.52 -1.41
C SER A 160 11.39 9.66 -2.37
N TYR A 161 11.12 10.06 -3.62
CA TYR A 161 12.13 10.23 -4.66
C TYR A 161 12.56 11.68 -4.86
N GLY A 162 12.21 12.58 -3.93
CA GLY A 162 12.55 14.00 -3.95
C GLY A 162 12.12 14.70 -5.24
N VAL A 163 11.07 14.23 -5.92
CA VAL A 163 10.44 14.95 -7.03
C VAL A 163 9.80 16.22 -6.46
N ASP A 164 9.08 16.06 -5.36
CA ASP A 164 8.49 17.16 -4.60
C ASP A 164 9.53 18.24 -4.29
N LYS A 165 10.57 17.89 -3.53
CA LYS A 165 11.70 18.77 -3.19
C LYS A 165 12.38 19.42 -4.40
N ARG A 166 12.47 18.74 -5.54
CA ARG A 166 13.05 19.30 -6.77
C ARG A 166 12.16 20.36 -7.41
N ILE A 167 10.85 20.20 -7.28
CA ILE A 167 9.85 21.11 -7.82
C ILE A 167 9.62 22.26 -6.84
N LEU A 168 9.25 21.96 -5.59
CA LEU A 168 8.86 22.95 -4.58
C LEU A 168 10.04 23.49 -3.73
N GLY A 169 11.24 22.91 -3.82
CA GLY A 169 12.37 23.33 -2.99
C GLY A 169 12.31 22.76 -1.57
N ASN A 170 12.90 23.47 -0.60
CA ASN A 170 13.01 23.02 0.80
C ASN A 170 11.85 23.52 1.71
N GLN A 171 10.76 24.04 1.14
CA GLN A 171 9.71 24.67 1.95
C GLN A 171 8.79 23.63 2.59
N GLN A 172 8.26 23.97 3.77
CA GLN A 172 7.26 23.19 4.49
C GLN A 172 5.87 23.53 3.92
N GLY A 173 5.17 22.51 3.43
CA GLY A 173 3.83 22.67 2.85
C GLY A 173 3.71 21.88 1.55
N ASN A 174 3.33 20.61 1.68
CA ASN A 174 2.72 19.77 0.64
C ASN A 174 2.33 18.46 1.34
N THR A 175 1.52 18.55 2.41
CA THR A 175 1.16 17.35 3.16
C THR A 175 0.04 16.60 2.47
N LEU A 176 -0.10 15.31 2.83
CA LEU A 176 -1.24 14.52 2.39
C LEU A 176 -2.57 15.16 2.81
N GLU A 177 -2.65 15.81 3.98
CA GLU A 177 -3.88 16.48 4.40
C GLU A 177 -4.25 17.66 3.50
N ASP A 178 -3.26 18.46 3.06
CA ASP A 178 -3.51 19.59 2.17
C ASP A 178 -3.98 19.12 0.80
N LEU A 179 -3.36 18.05 0.27
CA LEU A 179 -3.79 17.41 -0.98
C LEU A 179 -5.22 16.85 -0.88
N VAL A 180 -5.55 16.17 0.23
CA VAL A 180 -6.89 15.64 0.49
C VAL A 180 -7.92 16.78 0.61
N ARG A 181 -7.57 17.88 1.28
CA ARG A 181 -8.41 19.07 1.43
C ARG A 181 -8.67 19.72 0.07
N TRP A 182 -7.66 19.85 -0.77
CA TRP A 182 -7.83 20.36 -2.12
C TRP A 182 -8.72 19.47 -2.99
N PHE A 183 -8.48 18.16 -2.96
CA PHE A 183 -9.32 17.21 -3.71
C PHE A 183 -10.78 17.24 -3.23
N TRP A 184 -10.99 17.39 -1.92
CA TRP A 184 -12.31 17.65 -1.34
C TRP A 184 -12.94 18.95 -1.88
N GLY A 185 -12.16 20.02 -1.99
CA GLY A 185 -12.61 21.32 -2.51
C GLY A 185 -13.12 21.24 -3.96
N ILE A 186 -12.49 20.43 -4.82
CA ILE A 186 -13.00 20.18 -6.19
C ILE A 186 -14.43 19.65 -6.14
N LEU A 187 -14.69 18.72 -5.22
CA LEU A 187 -15.95 18.00 -5.14
C LEU A 187 -17.07 18.82 -4.47
N PHE A 188 -16.76 19.55 -3.41
CA PHE A 188 -17.78 20.09 -2.49
C PHE A 188 -17.69 21.59 -2.20
N GLU A 189 -16.69 22.29 -2.75
CA GLU A 189 -16.49 23.71 -2.51
C GLU A 189 -16.48 24.52 -3.82
N GLU A 190 -16.81 25.79 -3.68
CA GLU A 190 -16.59 26.77 -4.73
C GLU A 190 -15.10 27.12 -4.73
N THR A 191 -14.47 27.05 -5.90
CA THR A 191 -13.04 27.30 -6.08
C THR A 191 -12.83 28.20 -7.29
N GLU A 192 -11.58 28.54 -7.62
CA GLU A 192 -11.25 29.28 -8.84
C GLU A 192 -11.74 28.56 -10.12
N ASP A 193 -11.84 27.23 -10.08
CA ASP A 193 -12.41 26.38 -11.13
C ASP A 193 -13.95 26.34 -11.13
N GLY A 194 -14.61 27.25 -10.41
CA GLY A 194 -16.06 27.44 -10.42
C GLY A 194 -16.81 26.73 -9.28
N PRO A 195 -18.13 26.50 -9.43
CA PRO A 195 -18.99 25.89 -8.41
C PRO A 195 -18.58 24.44 -8.05
N PRO A 196 -19.06 23.85 -6.94
CA PRO A 196 -18.73 22.47 -6.59
C PRO A 196 -19.35 21.43 -7.54
N VAL A 197 -18.71 20.26 -7.67
CA VAL A 197 -19.27 19.11 -8.43
C VAL A 197 -20.55 18.59 -7.76
N PHE A 198 -20.57 18.58 -6.43
CA PHE A 198 -21.72 18.26 -5.59
C PHE A 198 -22.01 19.46 -4.68
N GLY A 199 -23.15 20.11 -4.87
CA GLY A 199 -23.48 21.26 -4.04
C GLY A 199 -24.74 21.96 -4.47
N TRP A 200 -24.83 23.23 -4.14
CA TRP A 200 -26.04 24.02 -4.33
C TRP A 200 -25.71 25.30 -5.09
N PHE A 201 -26.63 25.72 -5.95
CA PHE A 201 -26.55 26.94 -6.71
C PHE A 201 -27.85 27.72 -6.54
N LYS A 202 -27.76 29.04 -6.35
CA LYS A 202 -28.93 29.93 -6.35
C LYS A 202 -28.85 30.88 -7.54
N GLY A 203 -29.91 30.94 -8.35
CA GLY A 203 -29.96 31.82 -9.52
C GLY A 203 -31.26 31.71 -10.30
N THR A 204 -31.35 32.48 -11.39
CA THR A 204 -32.49 32.41 -12.31
C THR A 204 -32.42 31.16 -13.18
N TRP A 205 -33.56 30.80 -13.79
CA TRP A 205 -33.64 29.66 -14.70
C TRP A 205 -32.68 29.79 -15.90
N GLU A 206 -32.64 30.96 -16.53
CA GLU A 206 -31.75 31.25 -17.67
C GLU A 206 -30.26 31.07 -17.31
N VAL A 207 -29.88 31.46 -16.07
CA VAL A 207 -28.51 31.29 -15.58
C VAL A 207 -28.22 29.81 -15.29
N ALA A 208 -29.22 29.03 -14.88
CA ALA A 208 -29.09 27.60 -14.65
C ALA A 208 -28.91 26.81 -15.96
N GLU A 209 -29.56 27.22 -17.06
CA GLU A 209 -29.37 26.59 -18.38
C GLU A 209 -27.94 26.76 -18.92
N LYS A 210 -27.29 27.90 -18.63
CA LYS A 210 -25.90 28.19 -19.00
C LYS A 210 -24.88 27.81 -17.93
N PHE A 211 -25.31 27.10 -16.89
CA PHE A 211 -24.48 26.86 -15.70
C PHE A 211 -23.22 26.03 -15.99
N GLY A 212 -23.25 25.17 -17.02
CA GLY A 212 -22.10 24.38 -17.46
C GLY A 212 -20.88 25.22 -17.87
N GLU A 213 -21.10 26.46 -18.32
CA GLU A 213 -20.04 27.39 -18.71
C GLU A 213 -19.21 27.89 -17.51
N LYS A 214 -19.79 27.87 -16.30
CA LYS A 214 -19.15 28.35 -15.08
C LYS A 214 -18.07 27.41 -14.53
N PHE A 215 -18.01 26.17 -15.01
CA PHE A 215 -17.04 25.18 -14.53
C PHE A 215 -15.73 25.28 -15.30
N GLY A 216 -14.63 25.32 -14.55
CA GLY A 216 -13.28 25.12 -15.05
C GLY A 216 -13.04 23.69 -15.54
N SER A 217 -11.94 23.50 -16.25
CA SER A 217 -11.62 22.23 -16.94
C SER A 217 -11.52 21.04 -15.98
N ILE A 218 -10.98 21.21 -14.77
CA ILE A 218 -10.86 20.12 -13.78
C ILE A 218 -12.23 19.61 -13.30
N LYS A 219 -13.18 20.52 -13.02
CA LYS A 219 -14.52 20.14 -12.55
C LYS A 219 -15.36 19.56 -13.69
N LYS A 220 -15.24 20.11 -14.90
CA LYS A 220 -15.83 19.52 -16.13
C LYS A 220 -15.38 18.07 -16.32
N LEU A 221 -14.08 17.80 -16.25
CA LEU A 221 -13.54 16.45 -16.38
C LEU A 221 -14.00 15.55 -15.23
N MET A 222 -14.13 16.06 -14.01
CA MET A 222 -14.64 15.26 -12.90
C MET A 222 -16.11 14.87 -13.07
N PHE A 223 -16.95 15.74 -13.65
CA PHE A 223 -18.31 15.35 -14.06
C PHE A 223 -18.31 14.24 -15.10
N ILE A 224 -17.42 14.28 -16.09
CA ILE A 224 -17.33 13.24 -17.14
C ILE A 224 -16.88 11.90 -16.53
N ILE A 225 -15.81 11.92 -15.73
CA ILE A 225 -15.28 10.75 -15.01
C ILE A 225 -16.37 10.11 -14.16
N LEU A 226 -17.14 10.92 -13.43
CA LEU A 226 -18.17 10.41 -12.54
C LEU A 226 -19.43 10.03 -13.29
N ALA A 227 -19.91 10.75 -14.31
CA ALA A 227 -21.21 10.49 -14.93
C ALA A 227 -21.16 9.46 -16.07
N GLU A 228 -20.18 9.59 -16.96
CA GLU A 228 -20.20 8.92 -18.28
C GLU A 228 -19.21 7.76 -18.39
N TRP A 229 -18.18 7.73 -17.53
CA TRP A 229 -17.17 6.70 -17.66
C TRP A 229 -17.69 5.31 -17.28
N ASN A 230 -17.41 4.31 -18.11
CA ASN A 230 -17.80 2.94 -17.81
C ASN A 230 -16.81 2.28 -16.86
N TRP A 231 -17.04 2.48 -15.57
CA TRP A 231 -16.21 1.95 -14.48
C TRP A 231 -16.14 0.42 -14.40
N ASN A 232 -17.05 -0.31 -15.06
CA ASN A 232 -16.93 -1.77 -15.16
C ASN A 232 -15.74 -2.21 -16.03
N CYS A 233 -15.22 -1.30 -16.87
CA CYS A 233 -14.09 -1.55 -17.77
C CYS A 233 -12.88 -0.65 -17.46
N VAL A 234 -12.89 0.03 -16.31
CA VAL A 234 -11.77 0.86 -15.84
C VAL A 234 -10.70 -0.06 -15.27
N GLN A 235 -9.48 0.08 -15.78
CA GLN A 235 -8.31 -0.59 -15.23
C GLN A 235 -7.57 0.36 -14.29
N PHE A 236 -6.71 -0.20 -13.42
CA PHE A 236 -5.88 0.60 -12.52
C PHE A 236 -5.06 1.67 -13.25
N GLN A 237 -4.61 1.40 -14.47
CA GLN A 237 -3.89 2.37 -15.30
C GLN A 237 -4.71 3.64 -15.54
N ASN A 238 -6.03 3.53 -15.75
CA ASN A 238 -6.89 4.69 -15.97
C ASN A 238 -7.07 5.52 -14.69
N ILE A 239 -7.10 4.87 -13.53
CA ILE A 239 -7.14 5.56 -12.23
C ILE A 239 -5.80 6.29 -12.00
N ALA A 240 -4.69 5.63 -12.35
CA ALA A 240 -3.36 6.23 -12.27
C ALA A 240 -3.17 7.43 -13.20
N GLU A 241 -3.70 7.36 -14.44
CA GLU A 241 -3.74 8.48 -15.39
C GLU A 241 -4.40 9.71 -14.77
N ILE A 242 -5.56 9.54 -14.12
CA ILE A 242 -6.24 10.62 -13.40
C ILE A 242 -5.39 11.12 -12.24
N ALA A 243 -4.93 10.24 -11.37
CA ALA A 243 -4.20 10.62 -10.16
C ALA A 243 -2.91 11.38 -10.48
N ILE A 244 -2.12 10.91 -11.45
CA ILE A 244 -0.88 11.58 -11.87
C ILE A 244 -1.18 12.92 -12.53
N SER A 245 -2.27 13.02 -13.30
CA SER A 245 -2.68 14.28 -13.92
C SER A 245 -3.12 15.30 -12.87
N LEU A 246 -3.96 14.87 -11.90
CA LEU A 246 -4.39 15.69 -10.76
C LEU A 246 -3.20 16.20 -9.96
N LEU A 247 -2.20 15.36 -9.68
CA LEU A 247 -0.97 15.80 -9.02
C LEU A 247 -0.22 16.83 -9.87
N GLY A 248 -0.01 16.57 -11.16
CA GLY A 248 0.63 17.55 -12.05
C GLY A 248 -0.05 18.93 -12.02
N TYR A 249 -1.39 18.95 -11.94
CA TYR A 249 -2.16 20.18 -11.77
C TYR A 249 -1.99 20.80 -10.38
N TRP A 250 -2.07 20.01 -9.31
CA TRP A 250 -1.83 20.46 -7.93
C TRP A 250 -0.48 21.17 -7.77
N TYR A 251 0.59 20.59 -8.31
CA TYR A 251 1.92 21.21 -8.32
C TYR A 251 1.99 22.49 -9.17
N ARG A 252 1.17 22.60 -10.22
CA ARG A 252 1.11 23.79 -11.08
C ARG A 252 0.42 24.97 -10.39
N ILE A 253 -0.70 24.72 -9.71
CA ILE A 253 -1.53 25.79 -9.11
C ILE A 253 -1.02 26.25 -7.74
N ASN A 254 -0.11 25.50 -7.12
CA ASN A 254 0.55 25.90 -5.88
C ASN A 254 2.05 26.21 -6.09
N PRO A 255 2.41 27.16 -7.00
CA PRO A 255 3.81 27.54 -7.20
C PRO A 255 4.35 28.32 -5.98
N SER A 256 3.48 28.89 -5.16
CA SER A 256 3.81 29.61 -3.92
C SER A 256 4.41 28.71 -2.83
N LEU A 257 4.33 27.38 -3.00
CA LEU A 257 5.02 26.39 -2.15
C LEU A 257 6.49 26.20 -2.53
N GLY A 258 7.04 26.96 -3.51
CA GLY A 258 8.46 26.85 -3.85
C GLY A 258 9.09 27.95 -4.70
N ILE A 259 10.22 28.48 -4.23
CA ILE A 259 11.26 29.17 -5.04
C ILE A 259 12.24 28.09 -5.54
N GLY A 260 11.76 27.13 -6.32
CA GLY A 260 12.54 25.99 -6.84
C GLY A 260 13.39 26.30 -8.08
N LEU A 261 14.21 25.33 -8.50
CA LEU A 261 15.23 25.46 -9.58
C LEU A 261 14.68 25.25 -11.01
N LEU A 262 13.43 24.79 -11.17
CA LEU A 262 12.83 24.46 -12.47
C LEU A 262 11.72 25.45 -12.84
N PRO A 263 11.55 25.80 -14.13
CA PRO A 263 10.50 26.72 -14.56
C PRO A 263 9.10 26.18 -14.23
N PHE A 264 8.38 26.92 -13.38
CA PHE A 264 7.17 26.50 -12.64
C PHE A 264 5.86 26.44 -13.41
N ASN A 265 5.86 26.58 -14.73
CA ASN A 265 4.62 26.94 -15.42
C ASN A 265 3.86 25.74 -16.02
N LYS A 266 4.28 24.49 -15.74
CA LYS A 266 3.85 23.32 -16.53
C LYS A 266 3.77 21.99 -15.74
N PRO A 267 2.60 21.30 -15.71
CA PRO A 267 2.44 19.95 -15.17
C PRO A 267 3.43 18.92 -15.74
N GLU A 268 3.91 19.15 -16.97
CA GLU A 268 4.88 18.33 -17.67
C GLU A 268 6.20 18.19 -16.90
N THR A 269 6.59 19.21 -16.12
CA THR A 269 7.79 19.14 -15.27
C THR A 269 7.64 18.06 -14.20
N TYR A 270 6.47 17.97 -13.57
CA TYR A 270 6.14 16.91 -12.62
C TYR A 270 6.11 15.55 -13.30
N TRP A 271 5.38 15.41 -14.40
CA TRP A 271 5.24 14.12 -15.10
C TRP A 271 6.58 13.59 -15.64
N ASN A 272 7.42 14.46 -16.19
CA ASN A 272 8.76 14.12 -16.65
C ASN A 272 9.69 13.72 -15.50
N SER A 273 9.48 14.27 -14.30
CA SER A 273 10.27 13.92 -13.12
C SER A 273 9.83 12.59 -12.52
N MET A 274 8.52 12.34 -12.44
CA MET A 274 7.94 11.08 -11.99
C MET A 274 8.30 9.93 -12.94
N SER A 275 8.11 10.09 -14.24
CA SER A 275 8.45 9.05 -15.24
C SER A 275 9.93 8.64 -15.26
N LYS A 276 10.83 9.47 -14.72
CA LYS A 276 12.26 9.15 -14.58
C LYS A 276 12.60 8.38 -13.31
N ILE A 277 11.62 8.09 -12.46
CA ILE A 277 11.78 7.19 -11.31
C ILE A 277 11.87 5.75 -11.85
N ASN A 278 13.03 5.41 -12.42
CA ASN A 278 13.35 4.04 -12.79
C ASN A 278 13.72 3.24 -11.54
N GLU A 279 13.42 1.94 -11.54
CA GLU A 279 13.81 1.00 -10.48
C GLU A 279 15.30 1.04 -10.12
N SER A 280 16.17 1.44 -11.04
CA SER A 280 17.63 1.56 -10.81
C SER A 280 18.04 2.76 -9.94
N LYS A 281 17.15 3.73 -9.70
CA LYS A 281 17.38 4.89 -8.82
C LYS A 281 16.63 4.79 -7.48
N ARG A 282 16.19 3.59 -7.06
CA ARG A 282 15.77 3.30 -5.66
C ARG A 282 16.94 3.29 -4.67
N LYS A 283 17.91 4.18 -4.88
CA LYS A 283 18.95 4.47 -3.90
C LYS A 283 18.44 5.70 -3.14
N PRO A 284 18.08 5.58 -1.85
CA PRO A 284 17.80 6.77 -1.05
C PRO A 284 19.00 7.73 -1.15
N PRO A 285 18.79 9.04 -1.01
CA PRO A 285 19.90 9.95 -0.80
C PRO A 285 20.65 9.45 0.46
N ASN A 286 21.92 9.10 0.28
CA ASN A 286 22.76 8.34 1.21
C ASN A 286 22.54 6.82 1.18
N GLN A 287 22.91 6.18 0.07
CA GLN A 287 23.47 4.84 0.18
C GLN A 287 24.81 4.91 0.91
N VAL A 288 24.78 4.63 2.21
CA VAL A 288 25.90 3.91 2.82
C VAL A 288 25.99 2.59 2.08
N LYS A 289 27.23 2.28 1.66
CA LYS A 289 27.63 1.00 1.06
C LYS A 289 26.89 -0.13 1.75
N SER A 290 26.41 -1.09 0.97
CA SER A 290 26.12 -2.43 1.45
C SER A 290 27.28 -2.91 2.33
N ILE A 291 27.20 -2.69 3.63
CA ILE A 291 27.98 -3.45 4.57
C ILE A 291 27.32 -4.82 4.50
N SER A 292 28.07 -5.77 3.96
CA SER A 292 27.81 -7.18 4.10
C SER A 292 27.74 -7.52 5.59
N ILE A 293 26.62 -7.26 6.23
CA ILE A 293 26.35 -7.78 7.57
C ILE A 293 25.86 -9.22 7.34
N TYR A 294 26.87 -10.10 7.34
CA TYR A 294 26.82 -11.57 7.28
C TYR A 294 26.35 -12.22 5.97
N GLU A 295 27.10 -12.00 4.88
CA GLU A 295 27.27 -13.06 3.86
C GLU A 295 28.71 -13.51 3.62
N ASN A 296 29.72 -12.91 4.28
CA ASN A 296 31.06 -13.48 4.44
C ASN A 296 31.86 -12.72 5.50
N GLN A 297 31.43 -12.88 6.75
CA GLN A 297 32.35 -13.24 7.82
C GLN A 297 31.61 -14.42 8.45
N ASP A 298 32.00 -15.66 8.17
CA ASP A 298 33.00 -16.28 9.05
C ASP A 298 33.40 -15.30 10.13
N HIS A 299 32.53 -15.17 11.16
CA HIS A 299 33.07 -15.10 12.49
C HIS A 299 34.26 -16.05 12.44
N LYS A 300 35.47 -15.52 12.59
CA LYS A 300 36.59 -16.31 13.06
C LYS A 300 36.15 -16.79 14.46
N LEU A 301 35.22 -17.74 14.48
CA LEU A 301 35.11 -18.71 15.53
C LEU A 301 36.52 -19.31 15.59
N PRO A 302 37.10 -19.42 16.78
CA PRO A 302 38.24 -20.30 16.98
C PRO A 302 37.88 -21.64 16.34
N MET A 303 38.67 -21.98 15.32
CA MET A 303 38.46 -23.06 14.39
C MET A 303 38.39 -24.43 15.07
N SER A 304 37.28 -25.15 14.84
CA SER A 304 37.23 -26.61 14.73
C SER A 304 36.17 -27.01 13.68
N THR A 305 36.44 -26.63 12.43
CA THR A 305 35.47 -26.51 11.32
C THR A 305 34.93 -27.84 10.76
N CYS A 306 35.53 -28.99 11.08
CA CYS A 306 35.13 -30.26 10.45
C CYS A 306 34.03 -31.02 11.21
N GLN A 307 33.96 -30.93 12.54
CA GLN A 307 32.93 -31.60 13.34
C GLN A 307 31.58 -30.88 13.27
N LYS A 308 31.59 -29.54 13.22
CA LYS A 308 30.36 -28.71 13.20
C LYS A 308 29.53 -28.89 11.94
N GLU A 309 30.18 -29.03 10.77
CA GLU A 309 29.46 -29.22 9.51
C GLU A 309 28.87 -30.64 9.44
N LYS A 310 29.58 -31.63 9.98
CA LYS A 310 29.12 -33.02 10.05
C LYS A 310 27.86 -33.17 10.93
N VAL A 311 27.89 -32.59 12.12
CA VAL A 311 26.75 -32.53 13.07
C VAL A 311 25.54 -31.84 12.42
N ARG A 312 25.75 -30.73 11.71
CA ARG A 312 24.68 -30.04 10.98
C ARG A 312 24.09 -30.92 9.87
N ILE A 313 24.92 -31.62 9.10
CA ILE A 313 24.49 -32.55 8.05
C ILE A 313 23.66 -33.71 8.61
N GLU A 314 24.09 -34.29 9.72
CA GLU A 314 23.40 -35.39 10.40
C GLU A 314 22.05 -34.94 10.99
N ILE A 315 21.99 -33.74 11.59
CA ILE A 315 20.73 -33.10 11.98
C ILE A 315 19.82 -32.85 10.76
N PHE A 316 20.37 -32.40 9.62
CA PHE A 316 19.58 -32.19 8.41
C PHE A 316 18.93 -33.48 7.90
N GLU A 317 19.67 -34.57 7.80
CA GLU A 317 19.12 -35.86 7.37
C GLU A 317 18.08 -36.39 8.36
N SER A 318 18.24 -36.08 9.65
CA SER A 318 17.27 -36.44 10.69
C SER A 318 15.96 -35.67 10.59
N ILE A 319 16.04 -34.35 10.40
CA ILE A 319 14.85 -33.52 10.16
C ILE A 319 14.09 -34.06 8.94
N LYS A 320 14.81 -34.33 7.85
CA LYS A 320 14.25 -34.86 6.60
C LYS A 320 13.61 -36.25 6.78
N SER A 321 14.23 -37.14 7.55
CA SER A 321 13.70 -38.47 7.89
C SER A 321 12.42 -38.38 8.72
N VAL A 322 12.37 -37.50 9.73
CA VAL A 322 11.19 -37.31 10.58
C VAL A 322 10.01 -36.71 9.80
N ILE A 323 10.24 -35.73 8.92
CA ILE A 323 9.19 -35.17 8.04
C ILE A 323 8.53 -36.28 7.23
N ARG A 324 9.32 -37.20 6.67
CA ARG A 324 8.82 -38.31 5.85
C ARG A 324 7.97 -39.29 6.66
N LYS A 325 8.29 -39.51 7.94
CA LYS A 325 7.66 -40.55 8.78
C LYS A 325 6.46 -40.08 9.60
N ARG A 326 6.46 -38.84 10.12
CA ARG A 326 5.48 -38.37 11.12
C ARG A 326 4.70 -37.11 10.72
N GLY A 327 4.98 -36.53 9.55
CA GLY A 327 4.41 -35.24 9.15
C GLY A 327 4.98 -34.08 9.98
N SER A 328 4.51 -32.85 9.70
CA SER A 328 5.10 -31.64 10.26
C SER A 328 4.59 -31.19 11.63
N GLY A 329 3.52 -31.80 12.15
CA GLY A 329 2.91 -31.43 13.45
C GLY A 329 2.37 -30.01 13.59
N ILE A 330 2.36 -29.20 12.52
CA ILE A 330 1.79 -27.85 12.51
C ILE A 330 0.26 -27.94 12.61
N THR A 331 -0.31 -27.27 13.61
CA THR A 331 -1.76 -27.17 13.82
C THR A 331 -2.40 -26.18 12.84
N GLN A 332 -3.70 -26.32 12.59
CA GLN A 332 -4.45 -25.36 11.77
C GLN A 332 -4.51 -23.97 12.43
N GLU A 333 -4.43 -23.91 13.75
CA GLU A 333 -4.40 -22.66 14.52
C GLU A 333 -3.16 -21.82 14.19
N ILE A 334 -1.97 -22.42 14.20
CA ILE A 334 -0.71 -21.74 13.83
C ILE A 334 -0.78 -21.20 12.40
N ILE A 335 -1.29 -22.01 11.46
CA ILE A 335 -1.45 -21.58 10.05
C ILE A 335 -2.42 -20.40 9.97
N SER A 336 -3.52 -20.44 10.70
CA SER A 336 -4.51 -19.35 10.75
C SER A 336 -3.89 -18.05 11.26
N VAL A 337 -3.08 -18.11 12.34
CA VAL A 337 -2.38 -16.95 12.90
C VAL A 337 -1.45 -16.33 11.87
N ILE A 338 -0.60 -17.12 11.21
CA ILE A 338 0.34 -16.64 10.18
C ILE A 338 -0.42 -15.95 9.04
N LYS A 339 -1.47 -16.61 8.53
CA LYS A 339 -2.30 -16.07 7.45
C LYS A 339 -2.92 -14.73 7.84
N LYS A 340 -3.48 -14.63 9.05
CA LYS A 340 -4.11 -13.40 9.56
C LYS A 340 -3.11 -12.24 9.59
N HIS A 341 -1.93 -12.45 10.16
CA HIS A 341 -0.92 -11.39 10.27
C HIS A 341 -0.34 -10.99 8.91
N LEU A 342 0.01 -11.96 8.05
CA LEU A 342 0.48 -11.65 6.69
C LEU A 342 -0.59 -10.96 5.85
N GLN A 343 -1.86 -11.33 6.02
CA GLN A 343 -2.96 -10.68 5.32
C GLN A 343 -3.13 -9.24 5.81
N SER A 344 -3.06 -8.97 7.11
CA SER A 344 -3.06 -7.60 7.64
C SER A 344 -1.89 -6.78 7.08
N TYR A 345 -0.67 -7.31 7.13
CA TYR A 345 0.55 -6.67 6.61
C TYR A 345 0.45 -6.30 5.12
N LEU A 346 -0.02 -7.23 4.26
CA LEU A 346 -0.07 -7.03 2.80
C LEU A 346 -1.34 -6.35 2.29
N SER A 347 -2.45 -6.38 3.04
CA SER A 347 -3.74 -5.92 2.52
C SER A 347 -4.01 -4.44 2.74
N ARG A 348 -3.45 -3.83 3.80
CA ARG A 348 -3.63 -2.41 4.10
C ARG A 348 -2.93 -1.53 3.04
N SER A 349 -3.61 -0.48 2.61
CA SER A 349 -3.06 0.50 1.68
C SER A 349 -1.84 1.21 2.24
N ARG A 350 -0.93 1.67 1.37
CA ARG A 350 0.19 2.55 1.75
C ARG A 350 -0.14 4.05 1.59
N PHE A 351 -1.40 4.37 1.28
CA PHE A 351 -1.87 5.73 0.98
C PHE A 351 -1.52 6.77 2.05
N ASP A 352 -1.63 6.41 3.33
CA ASP A 352 -1.50 7.33 4.45
C ASP A 352 -0.10 7.38 5.08
N LEU A 353 0.88 6.71 4.49
CA LEU A 353 2.25 6.72 4.99
C LEU A 353 2.91 8.09 4.73
N CYS A 354 3.54 8.64 5.77
CA CYS A 354 4.31 9.88 5.71
C CYS A 354 5.73 9.56 5.22
N HIS A 355 5.89 9.66 3.90
CA HIS A 355 7.14 9.35 3.21
C HIS A 355 8.28 10.34 3.47
N GLU A 356 8.00 11.51 4.06
CA GLU A 356 9.02 12.49 4.47
C GLU A 356 9.88 11.98 5.63
N ASN A 357 9.27 11.18 6.51
CA ASN A 357 9.87 10.76 7.78
C ASN A 357 10.27 9.27 7.76
N TRP A 358 10.62 8.75 6.59
CA TRP A 358 11.09 7.37 6.43
C TRP A 358 12.42 7.16 7.20
N VAL A 359 12.41 6.26 8.19
CA VAL A 359 13.63 5.76 8.85
C VAL A 359 14.10 4.44 8.24
N ILE A 360 15.28 4.44 7.62
CA ILE A 360 15.94 3.24 7.10
C ILE A 360 16.87 2.68 8.17
N LEU A 361 16.80 1.37 8.40
CA LEU A 361 17.70 0.71 9.34
C LEU A 361 19.00 0.33 8.63
N ASP A 362 20.13 0.82 9.16
CA ASP A 362 21.44 0.58 8.55
C ASP A 362 21.80 -0.91 8.54
N GLY A 363 22.20 -1.41 7.36
CA GLY A 363 22.61 -2.81 7.17
C GLY A 363 21.47 -3.83 7.26
N LEU A 364 20.22 -3.41 7.41
CA LEU A 364 19.04 -4.27 7.45
C LEU A 364 18.09 -3.98 6.28
N PRO A 365 17.36 -4.98 5.77
CA PRO A 365 16.35 -4.77 4.75
C PRO A 365 15.03 -4.26 5.34
N LEU A 366 15.08 -3.58 6.48
CA LEU A 366 13.93 -3.07 7.21
C LEU A 366 13.86 -1.55 7.10
N TYR A 367 12.64 -1.06 7.20
CA TYR A 367 12.40 0.35 7.41
C TYR A 367 11.12 0.60 8.20
N ILE A 368 11.03 1.82 8.75
CA ILE A 368 9.89 2.30 9.49
C ILE A 368 9.34 3.54 8.78
N LEU A 369 8.06 3.51 8.43
CA LEU A 369 7.33 4.65 7.87
C LEU A 369 6.19 5.04 8.82
N PRO A 370 6.16 6.26 9.36
CA PRO A 370 5.04 6.71 10.17
C PRO A 370 3.79 6.90 9.31
N VAL A 371 2.61 6.72 9.89
CA VAL A 371 1.31 7.09 9.31
C VAL A 371 1.09 8.58 9.54
N SER A 372 0.65 9.30 8.51
CA SER A 372 0.38 10.75 8.59
C SER A 372 -0.55 11.07 9.77
N PRO A 373 -0.16 11.97 10.68
CA PRO A 373 -0.87 12.18 11.93
C PRO A 373 -2.19 12.90 11.69
N ILE A 374 -3.29 12.33 12.18
CA ILE A 374 -4.56 13.04 12.28
C ILE A 374 -4.42 14.01 13.45
N GLN A 375 -4.61 15.31 13.18
CA GLN A 375 -4.53 16.43 14.14
C GLN A 375 -4.57 15.99 15.62
N GLY A 376 -3.39 15.99 16.27
CA GLY A 376 -3.24 15.60 17.66
C GLY A 376 -1.79 15.35 18.07
N ASN A 377 -1.38 15.91 19.21
CA ASN A 377 -0.05 15.71 19.80
C ASN A 377 -0.02 14.41 20.61
N SER A 378 -0.18 13.25 19.96
CA SER A 378 0.18 12.00 20.61
C SER A 378 1.69 11.80 20.50
N MET A 379 2.35 11.51 21.62
CA MET A 379 3.74 11.06 21.60
C MET A 379 3.91 9.76 20.79
N ASN A 380 2.86 8.94 20.70
CA ASN A 380 2.88 7.66 20.00
C ASN A 380 2.13 7.74 18.67
N GLN A 381 2.81 7.38 17.59
CA GLN A 381 2.32 7.39 16.22
C GLN A 381 2.25 5.96 15.67
N ASP A 382 1.21 5.69 14.87
CA ASP A 382 1.14 4.43 14.14
C ASP A 382 2.21 4.43 13.05
N CYS A 383 2.93 3.33 12.90
CA CYS A 383 4.03 3.16 11.96
C CYS A 383 3.92 1.81 11.24
N PHE A 384 4.34 1.79 10.00
CA PHE A 384 4.51 0.59 9.19
C PHE A 384 5.96 0.13 9.22
N ILE A 385 6.19 -1.14 9.56
CA ILE A 385 7.51 -1.79 9.45
C ILE A 385 7.51 -2.59 8.16
N GLY A 386 8.29 -2.16 7.18
CA GLY A 386 8.35 -2.79 5.86
C GLY A 386 9.66 -3.53 5.60
N LEU A 387 9.56 -4.70 4.94
CA LEU A 387 10.71 -5.35 4.32
C LEU A 387 10.92 -4.76 2.93
N ARG A 388 12.06 -4.10 2.70
CA ARG A 388 12.35 -3.36 1.47
C ARG A 388 12.14 -4.19 0.21
N ASN A 389 12.81 -5.34 0.09
CA ASN A 389 12.71 -6.16 -1.11
C ASN A 389 11.30 -6.74 -1.32
N VAL A 390 10.57 -7.01 -0.24
CA VAL A 390 9.18 -7.47 -0.32
C VAL A 390 8.28 -6.36 -0.87
N GLU A 391 8.41 -5.14 -0.35
CA GLU A 391 7.61 -3.99 -0.78
C GLU A 391 7.97 -3.58 -2.22
N GLU A 392 9.25 -3.61 -2.57
CA GLU A 392 9.77 -3.24 -3.89
C GLU A 392 9.49 -4.26 -5.00
N ALA A 393 9.28 -5.53 -4.65
CA ALA A 393 9.06 -6.58 -5.62
C ALA A 393 7.78 -6.36 -6.44
N GLN A 394 7.91 -6.45 -7.77
CA GLN A 394 6.82 -6.36 -8.74
C GLN A 394 5.97 -7.65 -8.81
N ARG A 395 5.64 -8.21 -7.65
CA ARG A 395 4.83 -9.42 -7.53
C ARG A 395 3.48 -9.03 -6.96
N SER A 396 2.39 -9.66 -7.44
CA SER A 396 1.06 -9.40 -6.89
C SER A 396 1.02 -9.70 -5.38
N ARG A 397 0.17 -9.00 -4.62
CA ARG A 397 -0.02 -9.24 -3.18
C ARG A 397 -0.31 -10.71 -2.85
N LYS A 398 -1.13 -11.38 -3.66
CA LYS A 398 -1.42 -12.82 -3.54
C LYS A 398 -0.17 -13.68 -3.66
N HIS A 399 0.74 -13.30 -4.56
CA HIS A 399 1.98 -14.03 -4.77
C HIS A 399 2.99 -13.74 -3.65
N LYS A 400 3.15 -12.47 -3.22
CA LYS A 400 3.94 -12.10 -2.03
C LYS A 400 3.47 -12.88 -0.79
N PHE A 401 2.15 -12.93 -0.57
CA PHE A 401 1.53 -13.68 0.52
C PHE A 401 1.91 -15.16 0.48
N ARG A 402 1.72 -15.83 -0.66
CA ARG A 402 2.02 -17.26 -0.81
C ARG A 402 3.49 -17.57 -0.53
N LEU A 403 4.41 -16.72 -0.99
CA LEU A 403 5.84 -16.92 -0.79
C LEU A 403 6.23 -16.74 0.67
N LEU A 404 5.81 -15.64 1.31
CA LEU A 404 6.09 -15.39 2.72
C LEU A 404 5.48 -16.48 3.60
N GLU A 405 4.22 -16.85 3.34
CA GLU A 405 3.54 -17.95 4.03
C GLU A 405 4.34 -19.26 3.87
N HIS A 406 4.75 -19.60 2.65
CA HIS A 406 5.53 -20.80 2.39
C HIS A 406 6.85 -20.79 3.18
N LYS A 407 7.61 -19.69 3.13
CA LYS A 407 8.89 -19.55 3.84
C LYS A 407 8.72 -19.73 5.34
N ILE A 408 7.78 -19.01 5.94
CA ILE A 408 7.50 -19.07 7.38
C ILE A 408 7.06 -20.48 7.78
N ILE A 409 6.17 -21.12 7.01
CA ILE A 409 5.73 -22.49 7.28
C ILE A 409 6.92 -23.47 7.21
N GLN A 410 7.80 -23.38 6.22
CA GLN A 410 8.98 -24.27 6.13
C GLN A 410 9.90 -24.13 7.34
N VAL A 411 10.11 -22.92 7.84
CA VAL A 411 10.89 -22.66 9.06
C VAL A 411 10.21 -23.31 10.27
N ILE A 412 8.89 -23.12 10.45
CA ILE A 412 8.14 -23.71 11.57
C ILE A 412 8.17 -25.24 11.53
N LYS A 413 8.02 -25.86 10.35
CA LYS A 413 8.14 -27.32 10.21
C LYS A 413 9.46 -27.83 10.77
N SER A 414 10.51 -27.08 10.49
CA SER A 414 11.88 -27.41 10.87
C SER A 414 12.11 -27.17 12.37
N ILE A 415 11.60 -26.06 12.91
CA ILE A 415 11.58 -25.73 14.34
C ILE A 415 10.89 -26.84 15.14
N PHE A 416 9.69 -27.25 14.74
CA PHE A 416 8.92 -28.28 15.44
C PHE A 416 9.69 -29.61 15.56
N ILE A 417 10.42 -29.97 14.51
CA ILE A 417 11.19 -31.21 14.50
C ILE A 417 12.43 -31.09 15.36
N LEU A 418 13.18 -29.99 15.24
CA LEU A 418 14.33 -29.72 16.11
C LEU A 418 13.92 -29.77 17.57
N HIS A 419 12.83 -29.08 17.92
CA HIS A 419 12.28 -29.13 19.26
C HIS A 419 11.99 -30.56 19.71
N ASN A 420 11.22 -31.34 18.93
CA ASN A 420 10.88 -32.72 19.29
C ASN A 420 12.08 -33.66 19.44
N ILE A 421 13.15 -33.44 18.67
CA ILE A 421 14.40 -34.20 18.82
C ILE A 421 15.05 -33.83 20.15
N SER A 422 15.16 -32.53 20.44
CA SER A 422 15.72 -32.00 21.69
C SER A 422 14.95 -32.48 22.92
N THR A 423 13.62 -32.37 22.95
CA THR A 423 12.79 -32.73 24.14
C THR A 423 12.86 -34.21 24.48
N LYS A 424 12.84 -35.09 23.47
CA LYS A 424 12.87 -36.55 23.70
C LYS A 424 14.17 -37.05 24.33
N LYS A 425 15.22 -36.24 24.27
CA LYS A 425 16.59 -36.70 24.47
C LYS A 425 17.34 -35.92 25.56
N LEU A 426 17.02 -34.65 25.79
CA LEU A 426 17.59 -33.80 26.86
C LEU A 426 16.79 -33.82 28.18
N GLY A 427 15.64 -34.49 28.19
CA GLY A 427 14.73 -34.52 29.34
C GLY A 427 13.87 -33.25 29.44
N ASN A 428 12.75 -33.37 30.16
CA ASN A 428 11.74 -32.32 30.29
C ASN A 428 12.21 -31.09 31.12
N GLU A 429 13.37 -31.14 31.78
CA GLU A 429 13.76 -30.12 32.77
C GLU A 429 14.31 -28.82 32.17
N ILE A 430 14.75 -28.80 30.90
CA ILE A 430 15.30 -27.59 30.24
C ILE A 430 14.42 -27.09 29.06
N ILE A 431 13.62 -27.96 28.44
CA ILE A 431 12.98 -27.71 27.12
C ILE A 431 11.50 -28.16 27.15
N ASN A 432 10.74 -27.73 28.15
CA ASN A 432 9.44 -28.36 28.40
C ASN A 432 8.27 -27.89 27.51
N GLN A 433 8.46 -27.00 26.53
CA GLN A 433 7.33 -26.54 25.70
C GLN A 433 7.75 -26.21 24.27
N GLY A 434 7.43 -27.08 23.32
CA GLY A 434 7.63 -26.78 21.88
C GLY A 434 6.73 -25.69 21.38
N GLU A 435 5.61 -25.51 22.08
CA GLU A 435 4.77 -24.33 21.99
C GLU A 435 5.59 -23.07 22.29
N ASP A 436 6.45 -23.04 23.32
CA ASP A 436 7.24 -21.84 23.65
C ASP A 436 8.19 -21.41 22.53
N PHE A 437 8.83 -22.34 21.81
CA PHE A 437 9.75 -21.95 20.72
C PHE A 437 8.99 -21.50 19.47
N ILE A 438 7.88 -22.15 19.13
CA ILE A 438 7.02 -21.70 18.01
C ILE A 438 6.38 -20.35 18.35
N GLN A 439 5.85 -20.18 19.56
CA GLN A 439 5.26 -18.93 20.02
C GLN A 439 6.30 -17.81 20.11
N TRP A 440 7.53 -18.10 20.56
CA TRP A 440 8.66 -17.17 20.50
C TRP A 440 8.95 -16.72 19.07
N PHE A 441 9.00 -17.66 18.12
CA PHE A 441 9.24 -17.36 16.71
C PHE A 441 8.12 -16.49 16.12
N LEU A 442 6.86 -16.82 16.39
CA LEU A 442 5.70 -16.03 15.96
C LEU A 442 5.70 -14.63 16.61
N ARG A 443 6.11 -14.52 17.88
CA ARG A 443 6.22 -13.24 18.59
C ARG A 443 7.23 -12.32 17.91
N ILE A 444 8.40 -12.84 17.56
CA ILE A 444 9.45 -12.12 16.82
C ILE A 444 8.94 -11.59 15.47
N LEU A 445 8.14 -12.38 14.76
CA LEU A 445 7.63 -12.00 13.45
C LEU A 445 6.53 -10.94 13.50
N PHE A 446 5.61 -11.03 14.47
CA PHE A 446 4.30 -10.37 14.37
C PHE A 446 3.86 -9.56 15.58
N ILE A 447 4.50 -9.70 16.74
CA ILE A 447 4.06 -9.09 17.99
C ILE A 447 5.01 -7.99 18.41
N GLN A 448 4.46 -6.80 18.65
CA GLN A 448 5.16 -5.71 19.33
C GLN A 448 5.18 -5.97 20.84
N THR A 449 6.32 -5.75 21.48
CA THR A 449 6.48 -5.68 22.94
C THR A 449 7.00 -4.30 23.34
N ASP A 450 7.07 -4.02 24.64
CA ASP A 450 7.63 -2.75 25.15
C ASP A 450 9.10 -2.54 24.75
N SER A 451 9.81 -3.63 24.46
CA SER A 451 11.25 -3.65 24.17
C SER A 451 11.61 -4.10 22.74
N SER A 452 10.64 -4.54 21.93
CA SER A 452 10.93 -5.09 20.60
C SER A 452 9.83 -4.83 19.57
N LEU A 453 10.24 -4.67 18.31
CA LEU A 453 9.35 -4.46 17.17
C LEU A 453 9.24 -5.71 16.30
N PRO A 454 8.06 -6.04 15.74
CA PRO A 454 7.88 -7.16 14.83
C PRO A 454 8.55 -6.91 13.48
N ILE A 455 8.86 -7.99 12.75
CA ILE A 455 9.37 -7.91 11.37
C ILE A 455 8.27 -7.49 10.40
N PHE A 456 7.05 -7.99 10.61
CA PHE A 456 5.87 -7.67 9.81
C PHE A 456 4.84 -7.01 10.71
N GLY A 457 4.64 -5.70 10.59
CA GLY A 457 3.67 -5.06 11.47
C GLY A 457 3.30 -3.64 11.13
N TRP A 458 2.06 -3.34 11.52
CA TRP A 458 1.59 -2.00 11.82
C TRP A 458 1.68 -1.85 13.34
N VAL A 459 2.56 -0.97 13.80
CA VAL A 459 2.93 -0.81 15.22
C VAL A 459 2.59 0.58 15.69
N LYS A 460 2.49 0.77 17.00
CA LYS A 460 2.34 2.10 17.60
C LYS A 460 3.55 2.40 18.46
N ILE A 461 4.35 3.38 18.06
CA ILE A 461 5.63 3.70 18.71
C ILE A 461 5.76 5.19 18.92
N GLN A 462 6.65 5.60 19.83
CA GLN A 462 7.03 6.99 19.93
C GLN A 462 7.78 7.41 18.65
N PHE A 463 7.34 8.51 18.04
CA PHE A 463 7.89 8.98 16.78
C PHE A 463 8.12 10.50 16.81
N PRO A 464 9.30 11.01 16.44
CA PRO A 464 10.50 10.27 16.00
C PRO A 464 11.08 9.37 17.10
N PRO A 465 11.76 8.26 16.75
CA PRO A 465 12.33 7.35 17.74
C PRO A 465 13.34 8.06 18.63
N LEU A 466 13.22 7.89 19.96
CA LEU A 466 14.16 8.49 20.93
C LEU A 466 15.56 7.86 20.87
N CYS A 467 15.63 6.59 20.46
CA CYS A 467 16.84 5.80 20.34
C CYS A 467 16.93 5.21 18.92
N SER A 468 18.12 4.73 18.56
CA SER A 468 18.34 3.98 17.31
C SER A 468 17.32 2.84 17.21
N PRO A 469 16.39 2.84 16.23
CA PRO A 469 15.34 1.83 16.13
C PRO A 469 15.91 0.42 15.90
N GLU A 470 17.15 0.30 15.41
CA GLU A 470 17.91 -0.95 15.27
C GLU A 470 18.07 -1.69 16.60
N ASN A 471 18.05 -0.97 17.73
CA ASN A 471 18.15 -1.57 19.06
C ASN A 471 16.86 -2.27 19.49
N LEU A 472 15.74 -1.97 18.83
CA LEU A 472 14.45 -2.62 19.06
C LEU A 472 14.31 -3.94 18.27
N PHE A 473 15.33 -4.31 17.50
CA PHE A 473 15.38 -5.58 16.77
C PHE A 473 16.47 -6.48 17.36
N SER A 474 16.06 -7.63 17.89
CA SER A 474 16.97 -8.65 18.41
C SER A 474 17.84 -9.26 17.29
N THR A 475 18.90 -9.98 17.67
CA THR A 475 19.74 -10.70 16.71
C THR A 475 18.93 -11.66 15.84
N ALA A 476 17.93 -12.34 16.42
CA ALA A 476 17.03 -13.23 15.70
C ALA A 476 16.16 -12.46 14.68
N GLN A 477 15.62 -11.29 15.07
CA GLN A 477 14.83 -10.43 14.18
C GLN A 477 15.68 -9.91 13.01
N LYS A 478 16.89 -9.45 13.30
CA LYS A 478 17.85 -8.99 12.28
C LYS A 478 18.16 -10.10 11.28
N TYR A 479 18.50 -11.30 11.76
CA TYR A 479 18.75 -12.46 10.93
C TYR A 479 17.54 -12.85 10.06
N LEU A 480 16.35 -12.92 10.66
CA LEU A 480 15.12 -13.27 9.93
C LEU A 480 14.71 -12.22 8.91
N SER A 481 14.91 -10.93 9.21
CA SER A 481 14.61 -9.87 8.26
C SER A 481 15.38 -10.05 6.95
N ILE A 482 16.64 -10.47 7.02
CA ILE A 482 17.48 -10.78 5.85
C ILE A 482 16.93 -12.01 5.11
N LYS A 483 16.68 -13.11 5.83
CA LYS A 483 16.26 -14.38 5.21
C LYS A 483 14.84 -14.34 4.64
N LEU A 484 13.97 -13.49 5.15
CA LEU A 484 12.60 -13.31 4.67
C LEU A 484 12.45 -12.15 3.67
N SER A 485 13.47 -11.31 3.48
CA SER A 485 13.41 -10.17 2.57
C SER A 485 13.38 -10.60 1.11
N ASP A 486 14.22 -11.55 0.73
CA ASP A 486 14.20 -12.12 -0.61
C ASP A 486 12.87 -12.88 -0.82
N LEU A 487 12.27 -12.73 -2.01
CA LEU A 487 11.04 -13.43 -2.38
C LEU A 487 11.30 -14.68 -3.25
N ASP A 488 12.54 -15.11 -3.40
CA ASP A 488 12.84 -16.34 -4.13
C ASP A 488 12.41 -17.61 -3.39
N ASP A 489 12.11 -18.67 -4.13
CA ASP A 489 11.62 -19.92 -3.55
C ASP A 489 12.65 -20.50 -2.56
N GLN A 490 12.20 -20.70 -1.33
CA GLN A 490 13.06 -21.26 -0.29
C GLN A 490 13.04 -22.79 -0.37
N SER A 491 14.21 -23.38 -0.61
CA SER A 491 14.34 -24.84 -0.52
C SER A 491 14.10 -25.31 0.91
N LYS A 492 13.67 -26.57 1.07
CA LYS A 492 13.52 -27.18 2.41
C LYS A 492 14.82 -27.11 3.22
N TYR A 493 15.96 -27.28 2.55
CA TYR A 493 17.29 -27.18 3.14
C TYR A 493 17.56 -25.81 3.76
N GLN A 494 17.18 -24.72 3.09
CA GLN A 494 17.28 -23.38 3.66
C GLN A 494 16.37 -23.20 4.88
N GLY A 495 15.17 -23.78 4.86
CA GLY A 495 14.29 -23.81 6.03
C GLY A 495 14.93 -24.47 7.24
N TYR A 496 15.66 -25.57 7.03
CA TYR A 496 16.40 -26.25 8.09
C TYR A 496 17.52 -25.38 8.65
N LYS A 497 18.32 -24.76 7.77
CA LYS A 497 19.43 -23.88 8.16
C LYS A 497 18.95 -22.70 9.01
N ILE A 498 17.84 -22.08 8.61
CA ILE A 498 17.20 -21.01 9.37
C ILE A 498 16.78 -21.51 10.75
N ALA A 499 16.10 -22.65 10.83
CA ALA A 499 15.59 -23.17 12.10
C ALA A 499 16.69 -23.57 13.09
N ILE A 500 17.81 -24.15 12.63
CA ILE A 500 18.96 -24.45 13.51
C ILE A 500 19.53 -23.16 14.09
N GLN A 501 19.71 -22.13 13.27
CA GLN A 501 20.23 -20.84 13.74
C GLN A 501 19.26 -20.17 14.73
N LEU A 502 17.94 -20.28 14.49
CA LEU A 502 16.94 -19.77 15.43
C LEU A 502 16.95 -20.53 16.75
N PHE A 503 17.19 -21.83 16.73
CA PHE A 503 17.28 -22.65 17.93
C PHE A 503 18.46 -22.20 18.81
N GLU A 504 19.60 -21.84 18.20
CA GLU A 504 20.72 -21.22 18.90
C GLU A 504 20.32 -19.92 19.62
N PHE A 505 19.66 -19.00 18.90
CA PHE A 505 19.24 -17.72 19.48
C PHE A 505 18.25 -17.91 20.62
N TRP A 506 17.24 -18.74 20.42
CA TRP A 506 16.24 -19.05 21.44
C TRP A 506 16.88 -19.71 22.67
N PHE A 507 17.79 -20.67 22.47
CA PHE A 507 18.47 -21.35 23.57
C PHE A 507 19.31 -20.36 24.39
N LYS A 508 20.10 -19.51 23.72
CA LYS A 508 20.90 -18.48 24.39
C LYS A 508 20.04 -17.51 25.19
N GLU A 509 18.91 -17.05 24.64
CA GLU A 509 17.96 -16.20 25.36
C GLU A 509 17.41 -16.92 26.60
N LYS A 510 17.00 -18.18 26.50
CA LYS A 510 16.44 -18.95 27.62
C LYS A 510 17.45 -19.27 28.72
N VAL A 511 18.71 -19.53 28.38
CA VAL A 511 19.76 -19.74 29.37
C VAL A 511 20.10 -18.43 30.09
N LEU A 512 20.12 -17.30 29.39
CA LEU A 512 20.32 -15.98 30.00
C LEU A 512 19.15 -15.57 30.90
N GLU A 513 17.91 -15.91 30.54
CA GLU A 513 16.73 -15.70 31.39
C GLU A 513 16.80 -16.52 32.69
N SER A 514 17.30 -17.76 32.63
CA SER A 514 17.42 -18.64 33.80
C SER A 514 18.65 -18.36 34.66
N ASN A 515 19.73 -17.77 34.10
CA ASN A 515 20.90 -17.35 34.84
C ASN A 515 21.61 -16.14 34.19
N PRO A 516 21.27 -14.89 34.57
CA PRO A 516 21.77 -13.68 33.92
C PRO A 516 23.27 -13.40 34.14
N TYR A 517 23.94 -14.14 35.03
CA TYR A 517 25.37 -14.01 35.31
C TYR A 517 26.24 -15.06 34.60
N HIS A 518 25.66 -15.85 33.68
CA HIS A 518 26.41 -16.88 32.97
C HIS A 518 27.43 -16.25 31.99
N PRO A 519 28.73 -16.61 32.03
CA PRO A 519 29.72 -16.06 31.11
C PRO A 519 29.45 -16.51 29.66
N ASN A 520 29.45 -15.55 28.71
CA ASN A 520 29.13 -15.77 27.29
C ASN A 520 29.92 -16.91 26.63
N HIS A 521 31.18 -17.12 27.00
CA HIS A 521 32.03 -18.18 26.44
C HIS A 521 31.55 -19.61 26.77
N ASN A 522 30.76 -19.79 27.84
CA ASN A 522 30.21 -21.11 28.19
C ASN A 522 28.89 -21.41 27.44
N LEU A 523 28.20 -20.41 26.90
CA LEU A 523 26.93 -20.59 26.18
C LEU A 523 27.12 -21.30 24.83
N ASP A 524 28.17 -20.93 24.09
CA ASP A 524 28.48 -21.57 22.81
C ASP A 524 28.85 -23.05 23.00
N MET A 525 29.66 -23.34 24.03
CA MET A 525 30.00 -24.71 24.43
C MET A 525 28.77 -25.52 24.88
N LEU A 526 27.87 -24.91 25.67
CA LEU A 526 26.63 -25.58 26.09
C LEU A 526 25.70 -25.88 24.91
N TYR A 527 25.55 -24.90 24.00
CA TYR A 527 24.76 -25.10 22.78
C TYR A 527 25.37 -26.17 21.89
N GLU A 528 26.71 -26.24 21.79
CA GLU A 528 27.42 -27.29 21.08
C GLU A 528 27.23 -28.66 21.74
N CYS A 529 27.26 -28.75 23.06
CA CYS A 529 26.92 -29.97 23.77
C CYS A 529 25.48 -30.40 23.49
N VAL A 530 24.52 -29.47 23.52
CA VAL A 530 23.10 -29.74 23.20
C VAL A 530 22.93 -30.19 21.75
N LEU A 531 23.60 -29.54 20.79
CA LEU A 531 23.59 -29.95 19.39
C LEU A 531 24.27 -31.30 19.17
N ASN A 532 25.39 -31.56 19.82
CA ASN A 532 26.12 -32.82 19.73
C ASN A 532 25.34 -33.95 20.41
N GLU A 533 24.63 -33.70 21.50
CA GLU A 533 23.72 -34.66 22.10
C GLU A 533 22.53 -34.94 21.18
N VAL A 534 21.94 -33.91 20.59
CA VAL A 534 20.94 -34.07 19.51
C VAL A 534 21.49 -34.97 18.39
N ASN A 535 22.77 -34.85 18.06
CA ASN A 535 23.46 -35.61 17.02
C ASN A 535 23.80 -37.07 17.39
N ILE A 536 24.39 -37.29 18.57
CA ILE A 536 24.75 -38.63 19.09
C ILE A 536 23.49 -39.48 19.30
N LEU A 537 22.32 -38.84 19.46
CA LEU A 537 21.05 -39.49 19.78
C LEU A 537 20.16 -39.75 18.54
N ILE A 538 20.69 -39.53 17.34
CA ILE A 538 20.10 -39.81 16.02
C ILE A 538 20.48 -41.21 15.48
N ASP A 539 21.59 -41.79 15.95
CA ASP A 539 21.89 -43.23 15.82
C ASP A 539 21.11 -44.04 16.86
#